data_AF-A0A9P5IPG7-F1
#
_entry.id   AF-A0A9P5IPG7-F1
#
_cell.length_a   1.000
_cell.length_b   1.000
_cell.length_c   1.000
_cell.angle_alpha   90.00
_cell.angle_beta   90.00
_cell.angle_gamma   90.00
#
_symmetry.space_group_name_H-M   'P 1'
#
loop_
_entity.id
_entity.type
_entity.pdbx_description
1 polymer ?
#
loop_
_entity_poly.entity_id
_entity_poly.type
_entity_poly.pdbx_seq_one_letter_code
_entity_poly.pdbx_strand_id
1 'polypeptide(L)'
;MSHAYDPINTSPQIEMTNATPTSTFRPSPPTQTSSSNLSHSNSAATLLPHEQNYSHFESHFHKPEQSYTTVPYKPKTGKQFWHILLKSLARWLITLVLCIAYLLALRVWNKKGTVTEASKRIFNAITTGISIALGINIATSLKDMALNARWAILHARKRNLYELDLTLHADSLMDLGKLAFVSKRPMVFGMAISWLIFNLFVQAAIAAISLTYGFDTSTESYLFTPGNVMVPDMTHLSNTSNPHFEDEEITAHAYGGLAWNFGIGSSIEDLPSQGDIYQGLISNYSIWQDQPNNKMVFVFTESSSASTQKTGSLSVYTKRILEMHYSCSSYKVTHFNDTNGFFNTSNPDINPVYLSSWAPNATTFFAEGDYLCPDNTPRCSVIQALETSDTDTEWYYTCNITLSKTLNDDKNISYISDAMSWVSAAAIANTGYIYGASSQQTSSYPQKTIWGTPMHGNASRIGTQITAFGLTSLSLAAAFNPSISHPGLEPHTGFALSINHSFFFLLIVFLIPLVQFVMCFVVAVWSNSVQVGDDAYIEMSLLLRPIADALFGVSGGVDNRAFREAKKRVLVRYERGVDGRWGFAMS
;
A
#
# COMPACT_ATOMS: atom_id res chain seq x y z
N MET A 1 -26.86 -59.16 -0.83
CA MET A 1 -25.65 -59.93 -0.45
C MET A 1 -24.60 -58.94 0.02
N SER A 2 -24.23 -59.03 1.29
CA SER A 2 -23.42 -58.07 2.04
C SER A 2 -22.14 -58.75 2.55
N HIS A 3 -21.00 -58.12 2.34
CA HIS A 3 -19.75 -58.31 3.10
C HIS A 3 -19.04 -56.94 3.05
N ALA A 4 -18.87 -56.15 4.11
CA ALA A 4 -18.28 -56.34 5.45
C ALA A 4 -16.76 -56.55 5.39
N TYR A 5 -16.00 -55.54 5.82
CA TYR A 5 -14.66 -55.69 6.40
C TYR A 5 -14.41 -54.60 7.46
N ASP A 6 -13.90 -55.07 8.61
CA ASP A 6 -13.70 -54.36 9.87
C ASP A 6 -12.32 -53.65 9.98
N PRO A 7 -12.15 -52.73 10.96
CA PRO A 7 -10.96 -51.90 11.17
C PRO A 7 -9.97 -52.50 12.18
N ILE A 8 -8.69 -52.11 12.10
CA ILE A 8 -7.66 -52.44 13.12
C ILE A 8 -7.16 -51.15 13.78
N ASN A 9 -7.19 -51.17 15.11
CA ASN A 9 -6.70 -50.16 16.03
C ASN A 9 -5.58 -50.80 16.87
N THR A 10 -4.39 -50.21 16.95
CA THR A 10 -3.45 -50.38 18.10
C THR A 10 -2.28 -49.38 18.04
N SER A 11 -2.14 -48.56 19.09
CA SER A 11 -0.85 -48.13 19.69
C SER A 11 -0.54 -49.09 20.88
N PRO A 12 0.63 -49.11 21.60
CA PRO A 12 1.59 -48.00 21.88
C PRO A 12 3.10 -48.38 22.10
N GLN A 13 3.90 -47.36 22.52
CA GLN A 13 5.14 -47.35 23.36
C GLN A 13 6.51 -46.90 22.75
N ILE A 14 6.83 -45.61 23.01
CA ILE A 14 8.02 -44.96 23.67
C ILE A 14 9.20 -45.90 24.04
N GLU A 15 10.49 -45.64 23.74
CA GLU A 15 11.39 -44.73 24.50
C GLU A 15 12.78 -44.41 23.84
N MET A 16 13.14 -43.10 23.89
CA MET A 16 14.43 -42.36 23.99
C MET A 16 15.76 -42.76 23.28
N THR A 17 16.38 -41.79 22.56
CA THR A 17 17.51 -40.96 23.06
C THR A 17 18.00 -39.86 22.07
N ASN A 18 17.98 -38.59 22.56
CA ASN A 18 18.93 -37.46 22.44
C ASN A 18 19.53 -36.98 21.08
N ALA A 19 19.80 -35.68 20.82
CA ALA A 19 19.47 -34.39 21.44
C ALA A 19 19.92 -33.19 20.55
N THR A 20 19.10 -32.11 20.49
CA THR A 20 19.44 -30.65 20.42
C THR A 20 20.20 -30.02 19.23
N PRO A 21 20.12 -28.67 19.02
CA PRO A 21 18.98 -27.75 19.20
C PRO A 21 18.81 -26.64 18.11
N THR A 22 17.62 -26.06 18.13
CA THR A 22 17.08 -24.87 17.48
C THR A 22 17.81 -23.55 17.81
N SER A 23 17.88 -22.62 16.85
CA SER A 23 18.27 -21.22 17.10
C SER A 23 17.14 -20.25 16.76
N THR A 24 16.70 -19.50 17.76
CA THR A 24 15.82 -18.33 17.71
C THR A 24 16.64 -17.13 18.22
N PHE A 25 16.83 -16.10 17.38
CA PHE A 25 17.62 -14.92 17.74
C PHE A 25 16.72 -13.82 18.33
N ARG A 26 17.03 -13.43 19.57
CA ARG A 26 16.61 -12.17 20.22
C ARG A 26 17.86 -11.57 20.90
N PRO A 27 18.23 -10.30 20.67
CA PRO A 27 19.43 -9.73 21.27
C PRO A 27 19.14 -9.01 22.60
N SER A 28 20.05 -9.22 23.56
CA SER A 28 20.18 -8.53 24.86
C SER A 28 21.69 -8.23 25.09
N PRO A 29 22.05 -7.33 26.02
CA PRO A 29 22.99 -6.22 25.81
C PRO A 29 24.47 -6.56 26.14
N PRO A 30 25.44 -5.70 25.75
CA PRO A 30 26.85 -5.97 26.02
C PRO A 30 27.31 -5.46 27.39
N THR A 31 28.01 -6.33 28.12
CA THR A 31 28.78 -6.02 29.33
C THR A 31 30.28 -6.06 29.02
N GLN A 32 30.98 -5.10 29.61
CA GLN A 32 32.43 -4.87 29.58
C GLN A 32 33.28 -6.13 29.81
N THR A 33 34.41 -6.21 29.10
CA THR A 33 35.61 -6.89 29.60
C THR A 33 36.87 -6.13 29.20
N SER A 34 37.58 -5.74 30.24
CA SER A 34 38.94 -5.23 30.27
C SER A 34 39.96 -6.34 30.03
N SER A 35 41.00 -6.08 29.22
CA SER A 35 42.32 -6.70 29.40
C SER A 35 43.42 -5.80 28.83
N SER A 36 44.56 -5.84 29.51
CA SER A 36 45.64 -4.87 29.56
C SER A 36 46.95 -5.45 28.98
N ASN A 37 47.88 -4.55 28.61
CA ASN A 37 49.37 -4.61 28.71
C ASN A 37 50.11 -4.25 27.41
N LEU A 38 50.75 -3.07 27.36
CA LEU A 38 52.21 -2.75 27.49
C LEU A 38 52.98 -2.94 26.16
N SER A 39 53.85 -2.06 25.65
CA SER A 39 54.87 -1.12 26.19
C SER A 39 55.42 -0.30 24.97
N HIS A 40 55.94 0.95 25.01
CA HIS A 40 57.18 1.52 25.59
C HIS A 40 57.19 3.06 25.31
N SER A 41 57.34 3.97 26.31
CA SER A 41 58.55 4.77 26.71
C SER A 41 59.14 5.70 25.62
N ASN A 42 59.48 7.01 25.74
CA ASN A 42 59.70 8.05 26.78
C ASN A 42 59.43 9.44 26.10
N SER A 43 59.13 10.59 26.71
CA SER A 43 59.92 11.38 27.69
C SER A 43 59.17 12.68 28.05
N ALA A 44 59.51 13.20 29.24
CA ALA A 44 59.48 14.60 29.70
C ALA A 44 58.15 15.22 30.20
N ALA A 45 58.17 15.50 31.49
CA ALA A 45 57.16 16.17 32.29
C ALA A 45 57.15 17.70 32.09
N THR A 46 55.97 18.30 32.15
CA THR A 46 55.80 19.65 32.71
C THR A 46 54.41 19.76 33.35
N LEU A 47 54.41 20.21 34.59
CA LEU A 47 53.26 20.41 35.48
C LEU A 47 52.33 21.53 34.98
N LEU A 48 51.00 21.28 34.96
CA LEU A 48 49.87 22.13 35.42
C LEU A 48 48.53 21.68 34.79
N PRO A 49 47.38 21.87 35.48
CA PRO A 49 46.15 21.11 35.23
C PRO A 49 45.32 21.68 34.08
N HIS A 50 44.87 20.80 33.17
CA HIS A 50 44.01 21.15 32.05
C HIS A 50 42.53 21.10 32.47
N GLU A 51 41.90 22.27 32.52
CA GLU A 51 40.46 22.51 32.52
C GLU A 51 39.83 21.89 31.27
N GLN A 52 38.84 21.00 31.43
CA GLN A 52 38.03 20.48 30.32
C GLN A 52 36.95 21.51 29.94
N ASN A 53 37.18 22.21 28.83
CA ASN A 53 36.17 23.00 28.12
C ASN A 53 35.22 22.06 27.34
N TYR A 54 33.98 21.93 27.82
CA TYR A 54 32.82 21.49 27.04
C TYR A 54 31.68 22.50 27.22
N SER A 55 31.68 23.56 26.42
CA SER A 55 30.49 24.38 26.12
C SER A 55 30.82 25.44 25.07
N HIS A 56 30.77 25.07 23.78
CA HIS A 56 30.75 26.09 22.73
C HIS A 56 29.97 25.62 21.50
N PHE A 57 28.64 25.52 21.62
CA PHE A 57 27.76 25.54 20.45
C PHE A 57 26.38 26.17 20.69
N GLU A 58 26.18 26.89 21.80
CA GLU A 58 24.87 27.42 22.18
C GLU A 58 24.93 28.93 22.50
N SER A 59 25.53 29.72 21.60
CA SER A 59 25.66 31.17 21.79
C SER A 59 25.46 32.03 20.53
N HIS A 60 24.82 31.50 19.49
CA HIS A 60 24.59 32.27 18.26
C HIS A 60 23.13 32.30 17.82
N PHE A 61 22.17 32.73 18.66
CA PHE A 61 20.87 33.26 18.20
C PHE A 61 20.14 34.13 19.24
N HIS A 62 20.86 34.94 20.03
CA HIS A 62 20.24 36.07 20.74
C HIS A 62 20.65 37.37 20.05
N LYS A 63 19.80 37.83 19.10
CA LYS A 63 19.77 39.26 18.78
C LYS A 63 19.42 40.01 20.06
N PRO A 64 20.15 41.06 20.44
CA PRO A 64 19.73 41.91 21.54
C PRO A 64 18.52 42.70 21.05
N GLU A 65 17.31 42.27 21.42
CA GLU A 65 16.16 43.16 21.34
C GLU A 65 16.45 44.34 22.28
N GLN A 66 16.45 45.52 21.67
CA GLN A 66 16.61 46.80 22.33
C GLN A 66 15.69 46.87 23.55
N SER A 67 16.31 47.17 24.69
CA SER A 67 15.65 47.41 25.96
C SER A 67 14.72 48.63 25.85
N TYR A 68 13.49 48.41 25.41
CA TYR A 68 12.39 49.29 25.76
C TYR A 68 12.05 48.96 27.21
N THR A 69 12.22 49.94 28.09
CA THR A 69 11.69 49.91 29.46
C THR A 69 10.18 49.79 29.38
N THR A 70 9.69 48.56 29.32
CA THR A 70 8.27 48.22 29.39
C THR A 70 7.79 48.56 30.78
N VAL A 71 7.02 49.64 30.89
CA VAL A 71 6.33 50.00 32.13
C VAL A 71 5.50 48.77 32.56
N PRO A 72 5.69 48.24 33.77
CA PRO A 72 5.00 47.03 34.20
C PRO A 72 3.48 47.21 34.10
N TYR A 73 2.83 46.30 33.37
CA TYR A 73 1.37 46.35 33.21
C TYR A 73 0.69 46.09 34.56
N LYS A 74 -0.33 46.89 34.88
CA LYS A 74 -1.14 46.69 36.08
C LYS A 74 -1.87 45.33 36.01
N PRO A 75 -1.94 44.55 37.10
CA PRO A 75 -2.68 43.30 37.14
C PRO A 75 -4.18 43.53 36.87
N LYS A 76 -4.86 42.54 36.27
CA LYS A 76 -6.28 42.61 35.85
C LYS A 76 -6.59 43.62 34.74
N THR A 77 -5.59 44.09 33.99
CA THR A 77 -5.82 44.97 32.84
C THR A 77 -5.89 44.16 31.56
N GLY A 78 -6.88 44.40 30.70
CA GLY A 78 -7.02 43.70 29.41
C GLY A 78 -5.76 43.74 28.53
N LYS A 79 -4.91 44.76 28.69
CA LYS A 79 -3.63 44.90 27.96
C LYS A 79 -2.61 43.80 28.29
N GLN A 80 -2.47 43.40 29.56
CA GLN A 80 -1.53 42.33 29.96
C GLN A 80 -2.01 40.97 29.45
N PHE A 81 -3.31 40.70 29.57
CA PHE A 81 -3.95 39.51 29.03
C PHE A 81 -3.71 39.38 27.51
N TRP A 82 -4.00 40.44 26.74
CA TRP A 82 -3.81 40.43 25.29
C TRP A 82 -2.35 40.30 24.88
N HIS A 83 -1.41 40.90 25.61
CA HIS A 83 0.03 40.77 25.31
C HIS A 83 0.53 39.33 25.48
N ILE A 84 0.21 38.69 26.62
CA ILE A 84 0.58 37.29 26.90
C ILE A 84 -0.12 36.36 25.90
N LEU A 85 -1.40 36.59 25.63
CA LEU A 85 -2.18 35.79 24.70
C LEU A 85 -1.63 35.91 23.28
N LEU A 86 -1.32 37.12 22.79
CA LEU A 86 -0.83 37.34 21.42
C LEU A 86 0.53 36.68 21.19
N LYS A 87 1.45 36.76 22.16
CA LYS A 87 2.75 36.08 22.11
C LYS A 87 2.58 34.56 21.99
N SER A 88 1.68 33.98 22.80
CA SER A 88 1.38 32.54 22.78
C SER A 88 0.62 32.12 21.51
N LEU A 89 -0.27 32.98 21.00
CA LEU A 89 -1.09 32.74 19.82
C LEU A 89 -0.27 32.80 18.52
N ALA A 90 0.78 33.61 18.47
CA ALA A 90 1.73 33.61 17.35
C ALA A 90 2.40 32.23 17.16
N ARG A 91 2.84 31.60 18.26
CA ARG A 91 3.41 30.24 18.21
C ARG A 91 2.38 29.17 17.90
N TRP A 92 1.16 29.33 18.41
CA TRP A 92 0.04 28.47 18.04
C TRP A 92 -0.27 28.54 16.54
N LEU A 93 -0.22 29.73 15.93
CA LEU A 93 -0.43 29.90 14.50
C LEU A 93 0.64 29.17 13.68
N ILE A 94 1.91 29.17 14.13
CA ILE A 94 2.97 28.36 13.51
C ILE A 94 2.64 26.87 13.58
N THR A 95 2.20 26.36 14.75
CA THR A 95 1.75 24.96 14.90
C THR A 95 0.62 24.65 13.93
N LEU A 96 -0.37 25.53 13.83
CA LEU A 96 -1.52 25.36 12.93
C LEU A 96 -1.06 25.26 11.47
N VAL A 97 -0.15 26.15 11.03
CA VAL A 97 0.42 26.12 9.67
C VAL A 97 1.19 24.83 9.41
N LEU A 98 2.01 24.36 10.37
CA LEU A 98 2.73 23.09 10.23
C LEU A 98 1.79 21.89 10.16
N CYS A 99 0.72 21.85 10.98
CA CYS A 99 -0.31 20.82 10.90
C CYS A 99 -1.03 20.82 9.54
N ILE A 100 -1.40 22.00 9.03
CA ILE A 100 -2.02 22.14 7.71
C ILE A 100 -1.06 21.66 6.61
N ALA A 101 0.22 22.05 6.67
CA ALA A 101 1.23 21.60 5.72
C ALA A 101 1.39 20.07 5.74
N TYR A 102 1.32 19.44 6.92
CA TYR A 102 1.36 17.99 7.07
C TYR A 102 0.17 17.31 6.37
N LEU A 103 -1.05 17.83 6.59
CA LEU A 103 -2.27 17.32 5.94
C LEU A 103 -2.22 17.47 4.41
N LEU A 104 -1.72 18.62 3.93
CA LEU A 104 -1.58 18.87 2.51
C LEU A 104 -0.56 17.93 1.87
N ALA A 105 0.59 17.69 2.51
CA ALA A 105 1.58 16.74 2.02
C ALA A 105 0.98 15.34 1.85
N LEU A 106 0.23 14.83 2.84
CA LEU A 106 -0.44 13.54 2.70
C LEU A 106 -1.49 13.54 1.59
N ARG A 107 -2.33 14.57 1.51
CA ARG A 107 -3.37 14.63 0.46
C ARG A 107 -2.80 14.68 -0.95
N VAL A 108 -1.72 15.44 -1.15
CA VAL A 108 -1.07 15.54 -2.46
C VAL A 108 -0.50 14.19 -2.90
N TRP A 109 0.19 13.48 -2.01
CA TRP A 109 0.75 12.16 -2.36
C TRP A 109 -0.31 11.07 -2.46
N ASN A 110 -1.36 11.12 -1.63
CA ASN A 110 -2.49 10.20 -1.75
C ASN A 110 -3.19 10.35 -3.11
N LYS A 111 -3.41 11.59 -3.58
CA LYS A 111 -4.03 11.86 -4.88
C LYS A 111 -3.13 11.46 -6.07
N LYS A 112 -1.80 11.44 -5.87
CA LYS A 112 -0.85 11.07 -6.91
C LYS A 112 -0.90 9.57 -7.25
N GLY A 113 -1.46 8.73 -6.37
CA GLY A 113 -1.57 7.29 -6.57
C GLY A 113 -0.21 6.62 -6.51
N THR A 114 0.12 5.85 -7.56
CA THR A 114 1.38 5.10 -7.65
C THR A 114 2.56 6.04 -7.89
N VAL A 115 3.56 5.98 -7.01
CA VAL A 115 4.76 6.82 -7.05
C VAL A 115 6.05 6.01 -7.13
N THR A 116 7.08 6.64 -7.69
CA THR A 116 8.44 6.09 -7.79
C THR A 116 9.17 6.11 -6.45
N GLU A 117 10.24 5.32 -6.32
CA GLU A 117 11.09 5.31 -5.12
C GLU A 117 11.66 6.70 -4.78
N ALA A 118 12.09 7.46 -5.79
CA ALA A 118 12.57 8.83 -5.61
C ALA A 118 11.49 9.75 -5.01
N SER A 119 10.25 9.64 -5.49
CA SER A 119 9.11 10.41 -4.98
C SER A 119 8.76 10.03 -3.52
N LYS A 120 8.92 8.75 -3.15
CA LYS A 120 8.77 8.27 -1.77
C LYS A 120 9.83 8.86 -0.84
N ARG A 121 11.10 8.91 -1.28
CA ARG A 121 12.19 9.53 -0.50
C ARG A 121 11.93 11.02 -0.24
N ILE A 122 11.42 11.75 -1.23
CA ILE A 122 11.06 13.18 -1.10
C ILE A 122 9.94 13.36 -0.08
N PHE A 123 8.88 12.54 -0.16
CA PHE A 123 7.78 12.60 0.82
C PHE A 123 8.28 12.37 2.24
N ASN A 124 9.06 11.30 2.46
CA ASN A 124 9.61 10.98 3.77
C ASN A 124 10.47 12.13 4.33
N ALA A 125 11.26 12.80 3.48
CA ALA A 125 12.06 13.94 3.90
C ALA A 125 11.19 15.13 4.33
N ILE A 126 10.13 15.44 3.58
CA ILE A 126 9.20 16.53 3.88
C ILE A 126 8.45 16.25 5.19
N THR A 127 7.82 15.08 5.33
CA THR A 127 7.03 14.76 6.53
C THR A 127 7.89 14.67 7.78
N THR A 128 9.11 14.13 7.69
CA THR A 128 10.07 14.11 8.79
C THR A 128 10.47 15.53 9.19
N GLY A 129 10.78 16.40 8.23
CA GLY A 129 11.12 17.80 8.49
C GLY A 129 9.99 18.56 9.19
N ILE A 130 8.75 18.38 8.75
CA ILE A 130 7.57 19.00 9.39
C ILE A 130 7.37 18.44 10.81
N SER A 131 7.52 17.12 11.02
CA SER A 131 7.42 16.50 12.36
C SER A 131 8.44 17.08 13.34
N ILE A 132 9.69 17.26 12.92
CA ILE A 132 10.75 17.85 13.76
C ILE A 132 10.42 19.31 14.09
N ALA A 133 10.05 20.11 13.08
CA ALA A 133 9.66 21.51 13.28
C ALA A 133 8.46 21.65 14.24
N LEU A 134 7.47 20.77 14.10
CA LEU A 134 6.29 20.71 14.97
C LEU A 134 6.67 20.38 16.42
N GLY A 135 7.53 19.37 16.62
CA GLY A 135 8.02 18.98 17.94
C GLY A 135 8.78 20.09 18.64
N ILE A 136 9.68 20.77 17.92
CA ILE A 136 10.45 21.91 18.46
C ILE A 136 9.51 23.07 18.81
N ASN A 137 8.62 23.48 17.91
CA ASN A 137 7.71 24.60 18.14
C ASN A 137 6.81 24.38 19.37
N ILE A 138 6.31 23.16 19.55
CA ILE A 138 5.48 22.80 20.69
C ILE A 138 6.30 22.78 21.99
N ALA A 139 7.49 22.18 22.00
CA ALA A 139 8.36 22.18 23.17
C ALA A 139 8.70 23.60 23.63
N THR A 140 9.06 24.48 22.69
CA THR A 140 9.32 25.90 22.98
C THR A 140 8.05 26.61 23.46
N SER A 141 6.89 26.34 22.85
CA SER A 141 5.61 26.91 23.29
C SER A 141 5.25 26.51 24.73
N LEU A 142 5.45 25.24 25.09
CA LEU A 142 5.18 24.75 26.45
C LEU A 142 6.16 25.36 27.46
N LYS A 143 7.44 25.52 27.10
CA LYS A 143 8.44 26.23 27.92
C LYS A 143 8.00 27.66 28.25
N ASP A 144 7.55 28.43 27.26
CA ASP A 144 7.05 29.80 27.49
C ASP A 144 5.77 29.82 28.33
N MET A 145 4.87 28.84 28.14
CA MET A 145 3.68 28.71 28.98
C MET A 145 4.03 28.47 30.45
N ALA A 146 5.02 27.61 30.72
CA ALA A 146 5.51 27.35 32.08
C ALA A 146 6.13 28.61 32.71
N LEU A 147 6.92 29.36 31.94
CA LEU A 147 7.52 30.63 32.36
C LEU A 147 6.48 31.69 32.74
N ASN A 148 5.37 31.78 32.01
CA ASN A 148 4.28 32.69 32.36
C ASN A 148 3.49 32.19 33.58
N ALA A 149 3.18 30.89 33.62
CA ALA A 149 2.41 30.28 34.70
C ALA A 149 3.13 30.31 36.06
N ARG A 150 4.47 30.35 36.09
CA ARG A 150 5.28 30.34 37.32
C ARG A 150 4.86 31.45 38.30
N TRP A 151 4.52 32.64 37.80
CA TRP A 151 4.13 33.77 38.63
C TRP A 151 2.79 33.57 39.33
N ALA A 152 1.81 33.01 38.62
CA ALA A 152 0.51 32.65 39.19
C ALA A 152 0.64 31.53 40.23
N ILE A 153 1.54 30.57 39.96
CA ILE A 153 1.88 29.48 40.86
C ILE A 153 2.52 29.98 42.17
N LEU A 154 3.44 30.96 42.08
CA LEU A 154 4.12 31.57 43.23
C LEU A 154 3.22 32.45 44.11
N HIS A 155 2.17 33.02 43.54
CA HIS A 155 1.17 33.79 44.30
C HIS A 155 0.18 32.90 45.07
N ALA A 156 -0.11 31.70 44.56
CA ALA A 156 -1.14 30.84 45.11
C ALA A 156 -0.86 30.35 46.55
N ARG A 157 0.40 30.06 46.90
CA ARG A 157 0.79 29.57 48.25
C ARG A 157 2.22 29.94 48.64
N LYS A 158 2.47 29.97 49.95
CA LYS A 158 3.81 30.10 50.56
C LYS A 158 4.71 28.90 50.19
N ARG A 159 5.90 29.18 49.66
CA ARG A 159 6.90 28.19 49.22
C ARG A 159 8.23 28.39 49.91
N ASN A 160 8.98 27.29 50.01
CA ASN A 160 10.33 27.33 50.55
C ASN A 160 11.31 27.97 49.56
N LEU A 161 12.43 28.53 50.01
CA LEU A 161 13.40 29.16 49.10
C LEU A 161 14.05 28.18 48.12
N TYR A 162 14.16 26.88 48.47
CA TYR A 162 14.57 25.84 47.53
C TYR A 162 13.50 25.54 46.47
N GLU A 163 12.22 25.52 46.87
CA GLU A 163 11.10 25.36 45.93
C GLU A 163 10.94 26.59 45.03
N LEU A 164 11.22 27.79 45.55
CA LEU A 164 11.18 29.06 44.83
C LEU A 164 12.19 29.06 43.68
N ASP A 165 13.46 28.83 44.00
CA ASP A 165 14.60 28.82 43.07
C ASP A 165 14.35 27.87 41.88
N LEU A 166 13.79 26.70 42.19
CA LEU A 166 13.50 25.65 41.23
C LEU A 166 12.20 25.90 40.44
N THR A 167 11.25 26.65 41.01
CA THR A 167 10.07 27.17 40.28
C THR A 167 10.43 28.34 39.37
N LEU A 168 11.45 29.12 39.74
CA LEU A 168 11.96 30.22 38.93
C LEU A 168 12.60 29.67 37.64
N HIS A 169 13.36 28.59 37.75
CA HIS A 169 13.94 27.82 36.64
C HIS A 169 12.93 26.82 36.01
N ALA A 170 11.64 27.16 35.97
CA ALA A 170 10.60 26.30 35.36
C ALA A 170 10.75 26.11 33.84
N ASP A 171 11.73 26.78 33.24
CA ASP A 171 12.11 26.71 31.85
C ASP A 171 12.94 25.43 31.55
N SER A 172 13.49 24.81 32.59
CA SER A 172 14.24 23.55 32.57
C SER A 172 13.37 22.39 33.07
N LEU A 173 13.07 21.43 32.19
CA LEU A 173 12.34 20.21 32.56
C LEU A 173 13.12 19.37 33.59
N MET A 174 14.45 19.44 33.57
CA MET A 174 15.31 18.72 34.51
C MET A 174 15.17 19.28 35.93
N ASP A 175 15.05 20.59 36.06
CA ASP A 175 14.86 21.25 37.35
C ASP A 175 13.42 21.08 37.86
N LEU A 176 12.43 21.02 36.98
CA LEU A 176 11.07 20.58 37.32
C LEU A 176 11.03 19.12 37.84
N GLY A 177 11.83 18.23 37.25
CA GLY A 177 12.01 16.87 37.73
C GLY A 177 12.61 16.84 39.13
N LYS A 178 13.68 17.59 39.38
CA LYS A 178 14.24 17.77 40.73
C LYS A 178 13.20 18.34 41.70
N LEU A 179 12.32 19.25 41.25
CA LEU A 179 11.28 19.85 42.08
C LEU A 179 10.27 18.81 42.54
N ALA A 180 9.91 17.86 41.68
CA ALA A 180 9.05 16.75 42.06
C ALA A 180 9.68 15.94 43.20
N PHE A 181 10.95 15.54 43.08
CA PHE A 181 11.60 14.67 44.08
C PHE A 181 11.99 15.38 45.37
N VAL A 182 12.32 16.67 45.34
CA VAL A 182 12.73 17.42 46.53
C VAL A 182 11.54 17.98 47.31
N SER A 183 10.43 18.28 46.63
CA SER A 183 9.22 18.73 47.29
C SER A 183 8.56 17.57 48.04
N LYS A 184 8.58 17.61 49.38
CA LYS A 184 7.84 16.66 50.25
C LYS A 184 6.31 16.83 50.19
N ARG A 185 5.78 17.68 49.29
CA ARG A 185 4.36 18.03 49.18
C ARG A 185 3.72 17.30 47.99
N PRO A 186 2.67 16.48 48.21
CA PRO A 186 2.09 15.62 47.16
C PRO A 186 1.44 16.42 46.02
N MET A 187 0.89 17.60 46.30
CA MET A 187 0.28 18.46 45.27
C MET A 187 1.31 19.01 44.27
N VAL A 188 2.49 19.41 44.75
CA VAL A 188 3.58 19.94 43.90
C VAL A 188 4.21 18.82 43.08
N PHE A 189 4.40 17.65 43.71
CA PHE A 189 4.82 16.43 43.02
C PHE A 189 3.86 16.08 41.87
N GLY A 190 2.55 16.03 42.15
CA GLY A 190 1.54 15.72 41.14
C GLY A 190 1.53 16.72 39.97
N MET A 191 1.65 18.02 40.23
CA MET A 191 1.71 19.04 39.18
C MET A 191 2.98 18.93 38.32
N ALA A 192 4.15 18.75 38.94
CA ALA A 192 5.42 18.64 38.21
C ALA A 192 5.49 17.35 37.37
N ILE A 193 5.08 16.21 37.94
CA ILE A 193 5.03 14.93 37.21
C ILE A 193 3.99 14.97 36.09
N SER A 194 2.80 15.52 36.34
CA SER A 194 1.77 15.68 35.29
C SER A 194 2.29 16.52 34.12
N TRP A 195 3.00 17.61 34.40
CA TRP A 195 3.61 18.44 33.37
C TRP A 195 4.68 17.68 32.56
N LEU A 196 5.53 16.89 33.22
CA LEU A 196 6.54 16.07 32.54
C LEU A 196 5.91 14.98 31.66
N ILE A 197 4.92 14.26 32.19
CA ILE A 197 4.19 13.23 31.44
C ILE A 197 3.48 13.85 30.24
N PHE A 198 2.87 15.02 30.40
CA PHE A 198 2.23 15.73 29.31
C PHE A 198 3.22 16.11 28.21
N ASN A 199 4.39 16.67 28.56
CA ASN A 199 5.43 17.01 27.57
C ASN A 199 5.93 15.76 26.83
N LEU A 200 6.17 14.67 27.55
CA LEU A 200 6.59 13.40 26.97
C LEU A 200 5.50 12.82 26.05
N PHE A 201 4.25 12.84 26.49
CA PHE A 201 3.11 12.33 25.72
C PHE A 201 2.93 13.08 24.41
N VAL A 202 3.04 14.41 24.42
CA VAL A 202 2.91 15.22 23.20
C VAL A 202 4.03 14.92 22.20
N GLN A 203 5.28 14.76 22.66
CA GLN A 203 6.39 14.36 21.78
C GLN A 203 6.20 12.95 21.22
N ALA A 204 5.75 12.00 22.05
CA ALA A 204 5.44 10.65 21.60
C ALA A 204 4.30 10.62 20.57
N ALA A 205 3.26 11.43 20.77
CA ALA A 205 2.15 11.55 19.83
C ALA A 205 2.61 12.10 18.46
N ILE A 206 3.50 13.10 18.45
CA ILE A 206 4.08 13.66 17.21
C ILE A 206 4.92 12.61 16.47
N ALA A 207 5.73 11.83 17.19
CA ALA A 207 6.51 10.76 16.60
C ALA A 207 5.60 9.65 16.01
N ALA A 208 4.52 9.32 16.71
CA ALA A 208 3.55 8.30 16.29
C ALA A 208 2.78 8.67 15.01
N ILE A 209 2.74 9.95 14.62
CA ILE A 209 2.11 10.37 13.34
C ILE A 209 2.75 9.63 12.16
N SER A 210 4.07 9.42 12.17
CA SER A 210 4.80 8.70 11.12
C SER A 210 4.41 7.22 10.99
N LEU A 211 3.77 6.64 12.01
CA LEU A 211 3.31 5.25 12.02
C LEU A 211 1.88 5.10 11.49
N THR A 212 1.15 6.20 11.29
CA THR A 212 -0.26 6.18 10.85
C THR A 212 -0.44 6.06 9.34
N TYR A 213 0.64 6.22 8.58
CA TYR A 213 0.68 6.09 7.14
C TYR A 213 1.92 5.27 6.72
N GLY A 214 1.85 4.62 5.57
CA GLY A 214 2.94 3.83 5.01
C GLY A 214 2.89 3.81 3.49
N PHE A 215 4.00 3.42 2.86
CA PHE A 215 4.02 3.13 1.43
C PHE A 215 4.01 1.63 1.22
N ASP A 216 2.91 1.15 0.68
CA ASP A 216 2.75 -0.24 0.27
C ASP A 216 3.02 -0.38 -1.22
N THR A 217 3.30 -1.59 -1.69
CA THR A 217 3.40 -1.88 -3.12
C THR A 217 2.05 -1.63 -3.79
N SER A 218 2.03 -0.82 -4.83
CA SER A 218 0.79 -0.51 -5.54
C SER A 218 0.25 -1.75 -6.26
N THR A 219 -1.01 -2.07 -5.99
CA THR A 219 -1.78 -3.13 -6.67
C THR A 219 -2.80 -2.56 -7.66
N GLU A 220 -2.97 -1.24 -7.70
CA GLU A 220 -4.00 -0.56 -8.51
C GLU A 220 -3.46 -0.09 -9.86
N SER A 221 -2.16 0.20 -9.95
CA SER A 221 -1.53 0.59 -11.22
C SER A 221 -0.02 0.33 -11.20
N TYR A 222 0.51 0.06 -12.40
CA TYR A 222 1.95 -0.04 -12.62
C TYR A 222 2.55 1.28 -13.14
N LEU A 223 3.84 1.44 -12.90
CA LEU A 223 4.65 2.50 -13.50
C LEU A 223 5.24 1.99 -14.80
N PHE A 224 5.29 2.83 -15.81
CA PHE A 224 5.84 2.48 -17.11
C PHE A 224 7.16 3.19 -17.34
N THR A 225 8.21 2.43 -17.65
CA THR A 225 9.51 2.97 -18.06
C THR A 225 9.91 2.40 -19.42
N PRO A 226 10.61 3.16 -20.26
CA PRO A 226 11.15 2.61 -21.51
C PRO A 226 12.07 1.42 -21.21
N GLY A 227 11.79 0.27 -21.81
CA GLY A 227 12.48 -0.98 -21.53
C GLY A 227 12.11 -2.07 -22.53
N ASN A 228 12.54 -3.30 -22.25
CA ASN A 228 12.15 -4.45 -23.06
C ASN A 228 10.94 -5.11 -22.40
N VAL A 229 9.87 -5.27 -23.16
CA VAL A 229 8.66 -5.99 -22.76
C VAL A 229 8.62 -7.35 -23.42
N MET A 230 8.03 -8.31 -22.73
CA MET A 230 7.86 -9.67 -23.21
C MET A 230 6.45 -9.84 -23.78
N VAL A 231 6.37 -10.46 -24.95
CA VAL A 231 5.12 -10.80 -25.66
C VAL A 231 5.18 -12.27 -26.04
N PRO A 232 4.07 -13.01 -26.01
CA PRO A 232 4.07 -14.38 -26.50
C PRO A 232 4.42 -14.48 -27.98
N ASP A 233 5.23 -15.48 -28.31
CA ASP A 233 5.44 -15.92 -29.67
C ASP A 233 4.20 -16.70 -30.14
N MET A 234 3.56 -16.23 -31.20
CA MET A 234 2.33 -16.81 -31.75
C MET A 234 2.54 -17.36 -33.17
N THR A 235 3.78 -17.76 -33.49
CA THR A 235 4.10 -18.43 -34.74
C THR A 235 3.55 -19.85 -34.80
N HIS A 236 3.60 -20.56 -33.67
CA HIS A 236 3.18 -21.96 -33.50
C HIS A 236 2.39 -22.14 -32.20
N LEU A 237 1.53 -23.16 -32.13
CA LEU A 237 0.83 -23.51 -30.88
C LEU A 237 1.72 -24.24 -29.87
N SER A 238 2.82 -24.83 -30.34
CA SER A 238 3.74 -25.64 -29.53
C SER A 238 5.07 -24.93 -29.32
N ASN A 239 5.74 -25.24 -28.21
CA ASN A 239 7.08 -24.76 -27.88
C ASN A 239 8.20 -25.51 -28.64
N THR A 240 7.87 -26.31 -29.64
CA THR A 240 8.85 -27.05 -30.47
C THR A 240 9.21 -26.22 -31.71
N SER A 241 10.47 -26.28 -32.14
CA SER A 241 10.98 -25.42 -33.22
C SER A 241 10.39 -25.70 -34.61
N ASN A 242 9.73 -26.85 -34.78
CA ASN A 242 9.03 -27.29 -35.99
C ASN A 242 7.99 -28.35 -35.59
N PRO A 243 6.83 -27.97 -35.06
CA PRO A 243 5.79 -28.93 -34.71
C PRO A 243 5.25 -29.61 -35.96
N HIS A 244 4.84 -30.87 -35.83
CA HIS A 244 4.04 -31.50 -36.87
C HIS A 244 2.63 -30.87 -36.86
N PHE A 245 1.93 -30.92 -37.98
CA PHE A 245 0.66 -30.22 -38.11
C PHE A 245 -0.41 -30.83 -37.19
N GLU A 246 -0.38 -32.15 -37.08
CA GLU A 246 -1.22 -32.98 -36.22
C GLU A 246 -1.00 -32.64 -34.74
N ASP A 247 0.24 -32.33 -34.34
CA ASP A 247 0.56 -31.91 -32.97
C ASP A 247 -0.04 -30.53 -32.66
N GLU A 248 -0.04 -29.62 -33.63
CA GLU A 248 -0.68 -28.31 -33.50
C GLU A 248 -2.21 -28.46 -33.37
N GLU A 249 -2.83 -29.35 -34.15
CA GLU A 249 -4.26 -29.66 -34.07
C GLU A 249 -4.65 -30.23 -32.69
N ILE A 250 -3.89 -31.19 -32.17
CA ILE A 250 -4.12 -31.77 -30.84
C ILE A 250 -3.95 -30.70 -29.76
N THR A 251 -2.89 -29.90 -29.86
CA THR A 251 -2.63 -28.81 -28.90
C THR A 251 -3.75 -27.79 -28.94
N ALA A 252 -4.22 -27.43 -30.14
CA ALA A 252 -5.30 -26.49 -30.31
C ALA A 252 -6.59 -26.98 -29.68
N HIS A 253 -6.92 -28.25 -29.90
CA HIS A 253 -8.07 -28.92 -29.32
C HIS A 253 -7.99 -28.94 -27.79
N ALA A 254 -6.84 -29.34 -27.25
CA ALA A 254 -6.62 -29.42 -25.82
C ALA A 254 -6.74 -28.05 -25.15
N TYR A 255 -6.17 -26.99 -25.75
CA TYR A 255 -6.27 -25.64 -25.23
C TYR A 255 -7.70 -25.08 -25.32
N GLY A 256 -8.38 -25.27 -26.44
CA GLY A 256 -9.77 -24.81 -26.59
C GLY A 256 -10.73 -25.51 -25.61
N GLY A 257 -10.50 -26.79 -25.33
CA GLY A 257 -11.27 -27.56 -24.35
C GLY A 257 -11.21 -27.00 -22.92
N LEU A 258 -10.17 -26.22 -22.60
CA LEU A 258 -9.99 -25.59 -21.29
C LEU A 258 -10.72 -24.26 -21.11
N ALA A 259 -11.49 -23.78 -22.10
CA ALA A 259 -12.15 -22.46 -22.05
C ALA A 259 -12.96 -22.23 -20.77
N TRP A 260 -13.63 -23.28 -20.28
CA TRP A 260 -14.41 -23.21 -19.05
C TRP A 260 -13.59 -22.86 -17.81
N ASN A 261 -12.35 -23.35 -17.72
CA ASN A 261 -11.49 -23.14 -16.56
C ASN A 261 -10.98 -21.69 -16.47
N PHE A 262 -11.03 -20.95 -17.58
CA PHE A 262 -10.44 -19.62 -17.72
C PHE A 262 -11.48 -18.53 -18.00
N GLY A 263 -12.77 -18.89 -18.01
CA GLY A 263 -13.89 -17.98 -18.13
C GLY A 263 -14.07 -17.34 -19.52
N ILE A 264 -15.33 -17.15 -19.90
CA ILE A 264 -15.75 -16.45 -21.12
C ILE A 264 -16.53 -15.21 -20.69
N GLY A 265 -16.05 -14.04 -21.05
CA GLY A 265 -16.71 -12.76 -20.80
C GLY A 265 -17.98 -12.65 -21.63
N SER A 266 -19.08 -12.30 -20.98
CA SER A 266 -20.41 -12.23 -21.59
C SER A 266 -20.66 -10.98 -22.45
N SER A 267 -19.84 -9.94 -22.30
CA SER A 267 -20.01 -8.66 -23.00
C SER A 267 -18.68 -8.05 -23.39
N ILE A 268 -18.69 -7.32 -24.52
CA ILE A 268 -17.57 -6.48 -24.97
C ILE A 268 -17.38 -5.22 -24.11
N GLU A 269 -18.38 -4.83 -23.32
CA GLU A 269 -18.28 -3.70 -22.39
C GLU A 269 -17.29 -3.97 -21.24
N ASP A 270 -17.07 -5.25 -20.92
CA ASP A 270 -16.13 -5.71 -19.89
C ASP A 270 -14.69 -5.88 -20.43
N LEU A 271 -14.42 -5.41 -21.66
CA LEU A 271 -13.11 -5.52 -22.29
C LEU A 271 -12.10 -4.61 -21.55
N PRO A 272 -10.93 -5.15 -21.15
CA PRO A 272 -9.92 -4.36 -20.46
C PRO A 272 -9.37 -3.25 -21.34
N SER A 273 -9.10 -2.11 -20.73
CA SER A 273 -8.46 -0.99 -21.38
C SER A 273 -6.93 -1.15 -21.38
N GLN A 274 -6.26 -0.41 -22.26
CA GLN A 274 -4.81 -0.46 -22.34
C GLN A 274 -4.17 -0.01 -21.03
N GLY A 275 -3.27 -0.83 -20.49
CA GLY A 275 -2.55 -0.54 -19.25
C GLY A 275 -3.24 -1.10 -18.00
N ASP A 276 -4.44 -1.67 -18.14
CA ASP A 276 -5.09 -2.39 -17.06
C ASP A 276 -4.27 -3.61 -16.66
N ILE A 277 -4.27 -3.90 -15.36
CA ILE A 277 -3.45 -4.98 -14.78
C ILE A 277 -4.03 -6.33 -15.19
N TYR A 278 -3.19 -7.14 -15.83
CA TYR A 278 -3.51 -8.53 -16.11
C TYR A 278 -3.13 -9.38 -14.90
N GLN A 279 -4.12 -9.96 -14.22
CA GLN A 279 -3.93 -10.75 -13.00
C GLN A 279 -3.76 -12.27 -13.26
N GLY A 280 -3.45 -12.67 -14.50
CA GLY A 280 -3.33 -14.07 -14.91
C GLY A 280 -4.64 -14.70 -15.39
N LEU A 281 -4.57 -15.95 -15.87
CA LEU A 281 -5.72 -16.64 -16.47
C LEU A 281 -6.80 -17.09 -15.47
N ILE A 282 -6.48 -17.18 -14.18
CA ILE A 282 -7.39 -17.76 -13.16
C ILE A 282 -8.32 -16.70 -12.55
N SER A 283 -7.97 -15.42 -12.68
CA SER A 283 -8.68 -14.31 -12.04
C SER A 283 -9.56 -13.50 -13.00
N ASN A 284 -9.28 -13.54 -14.30
CA ASN A 284 -9.96 -12.75 -15.33
C ASN A 284 -10.43 -13.62 -16.49
N TYR A 285 -11.44 -13.14 -17.22
CA TYR A 285 -11.84 -13.72 -18.49
C TYR A 285 -10.70 -13.64 -19.51
N SER A 286 -10.51 -14.72 -20.27
CA SER A 286 -9.50 -14.75 -21.33
C SER A 286 -10.01 -14.22 -22.66
N ILE A 287 -11.32 -14.31 -22.91
CA ILE A 287 -11.97 -13.90 -24.16
C ILE A 287 -13.33 -13.24 -23.86
N TRP A 288 -13.79 -12.36 -24.75
CA TRP A 288 -15.03 -11.60 -24.58
C TRP A 288 -15.95 -11.77 -25.79
N GLN A 289 -17.26 -11.90 -25.51
CA GLN A 289 -18.28 -12.05 -26.54
C GLN A 289 -18.79 -10.69 -27.04
N ASP A 290 -18.87 -10.53 -28.36
CA ASP A 290 -19.55 -9.41 -29.04
C ASP A 290 -20.68 -9.98 -29.90
N GLN A 291 -21.81 -10.26 -29.22
CA GLN A 291 -22.98 -10.88 -29.83
C GLN A 291 -23.62 -10.03 -30.97
N PRO A 292 -23.74 -8.69 -30.85
CA PRO A 292 -24.26 -7.86 -31.94
C PRO A 292 -23.50 -8.01 -33.27
N ASN A 293 -22.20 -8.27 -33.22
CA ASN A 293 -21.33 -8.36 -34.40
C ASN A 293 -20.91 -9.79 -34.76
N ASN A 294 -21.52 -10.81 -34.13
CA ASN A 294 -21.21 -12.23 -34.34
C ASN A 294 -19.70 -12.54 -34.25
N LYS A 295 -19.04 -12.02 -33.21
CA LYS A 295 -17.60 -12.21 -33.01
C LYS A 295 -17.20 -12.38 -31.55
N MET A 296 -16.00 -12.89 -31.34
CA MET A 296 -15.34 -12.95 -30.05
C MET A 296 -13.97 -12.28 -30.12
N VAL A 297 -13.54 -11.76 -28.98
CA VAL A 297 -12.39 -10.86 -28.87
C VAL A 297 -11.40 -11.37 -27.84
N PHE A 298 -10.11 -11.33 -28.17
CA PHE A 298 -8.98 -11.61 -27.29
C PHE A 298 -8.04 -10.40 -27.26
N VAL A 299 -7.53 -10.04 -26.08
CA VAL A 299 -6.62 -8.91 -25.90
C VAL A 299 -5.26 -9.41 -25.48
N PHE A 300 -4.22 -9.04 -26.24
CA PHE A 300 -2.85 -9.42 -25.91
C PHE A 300 -2.36 -8.68 -24.67
N THR A 301 -1.49 -9.36 -23.92
CA THR A 301 -0.83 -8.82 -22.74
C THR A 301 0.67 -8.63 -22.99
N GLU A 302 1.26 -7.69 -22.25
CA GLU A 302 2.71 -7.46 -22.18
C GLU A 302 3.16 -7.64 -20.76
N SER A 303 4.29 -8.32 -20.57
CA SER A 303 4.89 -8.52 -19.25
C SER A 303 6.28 -7.91 -19.15
N SER A 304 6.70 -7.60 -17.93
CA SER A 304 8.06 -7.18 -17.66
C SER A 304 9.05 -8.32 -17.84
N SER A 305 10.22 -8.00 -18.39
CA SER A 305 11.36 -8.90 -18.53
C SER A 305 11.93 -9.38 -17.18
N ALA A 306 11.68 -8.63 -16.11
CA ALA A 306 12.06 -8.97 -14.75
C ALA A 306 11.12 -10.00 -14.10
N SER A 307 9.96 -10.27 -14.72
CA SER A 307 9.02 -11.27 -14.21
C SER A 307 9.52 -12.68 -14.51
N THR A 308 9.82 -13.44 -13.46
CA THR A 308 10.18 -14.87 -13.56
C THR A 308 8.96 -15.78 -13.72
N GLN A 309 7.74 -15.27 -13.53
CA GLN A 309 6.50 -16.02 -13.66
C GLN A 309 5.67 -15.54 -14.85
N LYS A 310 5.57 -16.39 -15.88
CA LYS A 310 4.78 -16.13 -17.10
C LYS A 310 3.25 -16.05 -16.88
N THR A 311 2.78 -16.22 -15.65
CA THR A 311 1.36 -16.41 -15.31
C THR A 311 0.66 -15.12 -14.85
N GLY A 312 1.18 -13.94 -15.21
CA GLY A 312 0.50 -12.65 -15.00
C GLY A 312 1.10 -11.73 -13.93
N SER A 313 2.28 -12.03 -13.36
CA SER A 313 2.94 -11.05 -12.49
C SER A 313 3.65 -9.97 -13.32
N LEU A 314 3.35 -8.69 -13.03
CA LEU A 314 3.82 -7.54 -13.81
C LEU A 314 3.40 -7.58 -15.28
N SER A 315 2.14 -7.91 -15.53
CA SER A 315 1.54 -7.93 -16.87
C SER A 315 0.44 -6.90 -17.02
N VAL A 316 0.31 -6.33 -18.21
CA VAL A 316 -0.74 -5.36 -18.56
C VAL A 316 -1.41 -5.71 -19.87
N TYR A 317 -2.67 -5.34 -20.03
CA TYR A 317 -3.38 -5.43 -21.31
C TYR A 317 -2.87 -4.38 -22.29
N THR A 318 -2.78 -4.77 -23.56
CA THR A 318 -2.34 -3.90 -24.66
C THR A 318 -3.52 -3.47 -25.53
N LYS A 319 -3.26 -2.59 -26.51
CA LYS A 319 -4.28 -2.22 -27.51
C LYS A 319 -4.50 -3.29 -28.57
N ARG A 320 -3.65 -4.32 -28.61
CA ARG A 320 -3.60 -5.33 -29.66
C ARG A 320 -4.69 -6.34 -29.42
N ILE A 321 -5.56 -6.46 -30.40
CA ILE A 321 -6.81 -7.20 -30.29
C ILE A 321 -6.87 -8.23 -31.42
N LEU A 322 -7.38 -9.41 -31.09
CA LEU A 322 -7.65 -10.47 -32.04
C LEU A 322 -9.15 -10.74 -32.07
N GLU A 323 -9.73 -10.73 -33.25
CA GLU A 323 -11.17 -10.97 -33.44
C GLU A 323 -11.40 -12.26 -34.23
N MET A 324 -12.27 -13.13 -33.72
CA MET A 324 -12.74 -14.32 -34.41
C MET A 324 -14.22 -14.18 -34.72
N HIS A 325 -14.57 -14.23 -36.01
CA HIS A 325 -15.93 -14.06 -36.52
C HIS A 325 -16.56 -15.41 -36.85
N TYR A 326 -17.88 -15.51 -36.68
CA TYR A 326 -18.65 -16.66 -37.12
C TYR A 326 -19.82 -16.27 -38.03
N SER A 327 -20.11 -17.13 -39.00
CA SER A 327 -21.33 -17.08 -39.80
C SER A 327 -21.87 -18.50 -39.93
N CYS A 328 -23.01 -18.77 -39.28
CA CYS A 328 -23.58 -20.11 -39.17
C CYS A 328 -24.98 -20.19 -39.79
N SER A 329 -25.26 -21.33 -40.41
CA SER A 329 -26.60 -21.73 -40.85
C SER A 329 -27.01 -23.02 -40.14
N SER A 330 -28.30 -23.16 -39.85
CA SER A 330 -28.87 -24.34 -39.20
C SER A 330 -29.97 -24.97 -40.05
N TYR A 331 -30.02 -26.30 -40.06
CA TYR A 331 -30.98 -27.09 -40.83
C TYR A 331 -31.49 -28.23 -39.96
N LYS A 332 -32.77 -28.55 -40.07
CA LYS A 332 -33.34 -29.69 -39.35
C LYS A 332 -32.96 -30.98 -40.08
N VAL A 333 -32.59 -32.03 -39.36
CA VAL A 333 -32.35 -33.34 -39.98
C VAL A 333 -33.69 -34.03 -40.24
N THR A 334 -33.87 -34.60 -41.43
CA THR A 334 -35.13 -35.25 -41.85
C THR A 334 -35.04 -36.77 -41.80
N HIS A 335 -33.85 -37.32 -42.02
CA HIS A 335 -33.59 -38.74 -41.95
C HIS A 335 -32.12 -38.97 -41.59
N PHE A 336 -31.87 -39.69 -40.49
CA PHE A 336 -30.54 -40.07 -40.04
C PHE A 336 -30.40 -41.60 -40.12
N ASN A 337 -29.36 -42.09 -40.80
CA ASN A 337 -29.07 -43.51 -40.93
C ASN A 337 -27.92 -43.90 -39.99
N ASP A 338 -28.28 -44.43 -38.81
CA ASP A 338 -27.36 -44.84 -37.75
C ASP A 338 -26.28 -45.83 -38.22
N THR A 339 -26.58 -46.66 -39.22
CA THR A 339 -25.69 -47.77 -39.62
C THR A 339 -24.53 -47.28 -40.47
N ASN A 340 -24.77 -46.26 -41.30
CA ASN A 340 -23.80 -45.77 -42.28
C ASN A 340 -23.37 -44.32 -42.04
N GLY A 341 -23.91 -43.64 -41.02
CA GLY A 341 -23.53 -42.26 -40.67
C GLY A 341 -24.00 -41.20 -41.69
N PHE A 342 -24.97 -41.53 -42.54
CA PHE A 342 -25.52 -40.61 -43.54
C PHE A 342 -26.79 -39.94 -43.06
N PHE A 343 -26.92 -38.64 -43.34
CA PHE A 343 -28.15 -37.91 -43.03
C PHE A 343 -28.55 -36.89 -44.07
N ASN A 344 -29.86 -36.69 -44.15
CA ASN A 344 -30.49 -35.69 -45.01
C ASN A 344 -30.98 -34.52 -44.17
N THR A 345 -30.88 -33.32 -44.74
CA THR A 345 -31.35 -32.10 -44.09
C THR A 345 -32.73 -31.69 -44.61
N SER A 346 -33.35 -30.71 -43.97
CA SER A 346 -34.60 -30.09 -44.41
C SER A 346 -34.44 -29.25 -45.67
N ASN A 347 -33.20 -28.90 -46.03
CA ASN A 347 -32.90 -28.19 -47.25
C ASN A 347 -32.57 -29.20 -48.36
N PRO A 348 -33.41 -29.32 -49.41
CA PRO A 348 -33.19 -30.28 -50.49
C PRO A 348 -31.96 -29.95 -51.35
N ASP A 349 -31.43 -28.72 -51.26
CA ASP A 349 -30.23 -28.30 -52.00
C ASP A 349 -28.92 -28.79 -51.34
N ILE A 350 -29.00 -29.31 -50.11
CA ILE A 350 -27.85 -29.88 -49.39
C ILE A 350 -27.82 -31.38 -49.65
N ASN A 351 -26.75 -31.85 -50.30
CA ASN A 351 -26.52 -33.27 -50.52
C ASN A 351 -26.48 -34.05 -49.19
N PRO A 352 -26.80 -35.35 -49.19
CA PRO A 352 -26.66 -36.20 -48.02
C PRO A 352 -25.25 -36.08 -47.42
N VAL A 353 -25.17 -35.75 -46.13
CA VAL A 353 -23.90 -35.52 -45.44
C VAL A 353 -23.47 -36.83 -44.79
N TYR A 354 -22.19 -37.17 -44.94
CA TYR A 354 -21.57 -38.33 -44.32
C TYR A 354 -20.78 -37.92 -43.07
N LEU A 355 -20.94 -38.68 -41.99
CA LEU A 355 -20.21 -38.49 -40.75
C LEU A 355 -19.47 -39.78 -40.38
N SER A 356 -18.14 -39.71 -40.30
CA SER A 356 -17.27 -40.88 -40.09
C SER A 356 -17.40 -41.48 -38.68
N SER A 357 -17.65 -40.63 -37.68
CA SER A 357 -17.84 -41.03 -36.29
C SER A 357 -18.78 -40.05 -35.59
N TRP A 358 -19.72 -40.57 -34.80
CA TRP A 358 -20.73 -39.80 -34.09
C TRP A 358 -21.11 -40.47 -32.77
N ALA A 359 -21.76 -39.71 -31.88
CA ALA A 359 -22.28 -40.24 -30.63
C ALA A 359 -23.76 -39.85 -30.44
N PRO A 360 -24.60 -40.76 -29.89
CA PRO A 360 -25.96 -40.41 -29.48
C PRO A 360 -25.93 -39.47 -28.28
N ASN A 361 -26.94 -38.59 -28.16
CA ASN A 361 -27.05 -37.57 -27.11
C ASN A 361 -25.78 -36.73 -26.96
N ALA A 362 -25.25 -36.30 -28.08
CA ALA A 362 -24.05 -35.49 -28.17
C ALA A 362 -24.15 -34.49 -29.33
N THR A 363 -23.33 -33.45 -29.25
CA THR A 363 -23.04 -32.62 -30.42
C THR A 363 -21.70 -33.09 -30.99
N THR A 364 -21.71 -33.57 -32.22
CA THR A 364 -20.52 -34.00 -32.96
C THR A 364 -20.10 -32.88 -33.91
N PHE A 365 -18.91 -32.30 -33.67
CA PHE A 365 -18.28 -31.34 -34.55
C PHE A 365 -17.35 -32.07 -35.50
N PHE A 366 -17.30 -31.61 -36.74
CA PHE A 366 -16.43 -32.17 -37.75
C PHE A 366 -15.98 -31.12 -38.75
N ALA A 367 -14.76 -31.34 -39.24
CA ALA A 367 -14.11 -30.51 -40.23
C ALA A 367 -13.49 -31.42 -41.29
N GLU A 368 -13.52 -30.97 -42.54
CA GLU A 368 -12.91 -31.67 -43.67
C GLU A 368 -11.68 -30.87 -44.12
N GLY A 369 -10.54 -31.56 -44.29
CA GLY A 369 -9.24 -30.91 -44.54
C GLY A 369 -9.18 -30.00 -45.78
N ASP A 370 -10.08 -30.21 -46.75
CA ASP A 370 -10.10 -29.49 -48.03
C ASP A 370 -11.08 -28.30 -48.07
N TYR A 371 -11.88 -28.06 -47.02
CA TYR A 371 -12.93 -27.03 -47.01
C TYR A 371 -12.41 -25.70 -46.47
N LEU A 372 -11.71 -24.98 -47.33
CA LEU A 372 -11.51 -23.54 -47.18
C LEU A 372 -12.86 -22.82 -47.35
N CYS A 373 -13.04 -21.72 -46.64
CA CYS A 373 -14.23 -20.89 -46.81
C CYS A 373 -14.38 -20.41 -48.27
N PRO A 374 -15.60 -20.07 -48.73
CA PRO A 374 -15.88 -19.74 -50.14
C PRO A 374 -14.97 -18.66 -50.76
N ASP A 375 -14.42 -17.77 -49.94
CA ASP A 375 -13.52 -16.69 -50.35
C ASP A 375 -12.04 -17.12 -50.45
N ASN A 376 -11.74 -18.41 -50.27
CA ASN A 376 -10.41 -19.01 -50.24
C ASN A 376 -9.43 -18.29 -49.28
N THR A 377 -9.97 -17.79 -48.17
CA THR A 377 -9.19 -17.06 -47.16
C THR A 377 -8.41 -18.05 -46.30
N PRO A 378 -7.07 -17.93 -46.19
CA PRO A 378 -6.22 -18.92 -45.50
C PRO A 378 -6.40 -18.93 -43.98
N ARG A 379 -7.22 -18.02 -43.43
CA ARG A 379 -7.50 -17.83 -42.00
C ARG A 379 -8.94 -18.22 -41.63
N CYS A 380 -9.61 -18.97 -42.51
CA CYS A 380 -11.00 -19.36 -42.35
C CYS A 380 -11.16 -20.87 -42.50
N SER A 381 -11.95 -21.46 -41.60
CA SER A 381 -12.25 -22.89 -41.58
C SER A 381 -13.76 -23.11 -41.52
N VAL A 382 -14.25 -24.09 -42.28
CA VAL A 382 -15.66 -24.49 -42.27
C VAL A 382 -15.86 -25.62 -41.27
N ILE A 383 -16.65 -25.36 -40.24
CA ILE A 383 -16.96 -26.32 -39.18
C ILE A 383 -18.42 -26.73 -39.31
N GLN A 384 -18.63 -28.03 -39.31
CA GLN A 384 -19.95 -28.62 -39.35
C GLN A 384 -20.25 -29.28 -38.01
N ALA A 385 -21.51 -29.29 -37.62
CA ALA A 385 -21.93 -29.93 -36.38
C ALA A 385 -23.25 -30.67 -36.55
N LEU A 386 -23.34 -31.85 -35.94
CA LEU A 386 -24.56 -32.63 -35.82
C LEU A 386 -24.94 -32.69 -34.34
N GLU A 387 -26.09 -32.13 -33.99
CA GLU A 387 -26.71 -32.22 -32.67
C GLU A 387 -27.71 -33.38 -32.68
N THR A 388 -27.41 -34.44 -31.91
CA THR A 388 -28.32 -35.57 -31.72
C THR A 388 -29.01 -35.47 -30.36
N SER A 389 -30.29 -35.83 -30.29
CA SER A 389 -31.11 -35.77 -29.07
C SER A 389 -32.08 -36.94 -28.99
N ASP A 390 -32.36 -37.42 -27.77
CA ASP A 390 -33.36 -38.47 -27.46
C ASP A 390 -34.81 -38.10 -27.85
N THR A 391 -35.06 -36.85 -28.28
CA THR A 391 -36.40 -36.28 -28.53
C THR A 391 -36.78 -36.20 -30.02
N ASP A 392 -36.26 -37.09 -30.88
CA ASP A 392 -36.52 -37.15 -32.34
C ASP A 392 -36.33 -35.81 -33.09
N THR A 393 -35.37 -35.00 -32.63
CA THR A 393 -35.09 -33.68 -33.21
C THR A 393 -33.59 -33.46 -33.29
N GLU A 394 -33.03 -33.78 -34.44
CA GLU A 394 -31.62 -33.55 -34.73
C GLU A 394 -31.44 -32.30 -35.60
N TRP A 395 -30.35 -31.59 -35.35
CA TRP A 395 -30.00 -30.36 -36.05
C TRP A 395 -28.62 -30.48 -36.67
N TYR A 396 -28.51 -29.97 -37.89
CA TYR A 396 -27.26 -29.86 -38.62
C TYR A 396 -26.87 -28.39 -38.75
N TYR A 397 -25.62 -28.09 -38.47
CA TYR A 397 -25.05 -26.75 -38.55
C TYR A 397 -23.86 -26.71 -39.48
N THR A 398 -23.73 -25.60 -40.21
CA THR A 398 -22.55 -25.27 -40.99
C THR A 398 -22.12 -23.85 -40.63
N CYS A 399 -20.86 -23.71 -40.25
CA CYS A 399 -20.31 -22.47 -39.70
C CYS A 399 -18.99 -22.12 -40.39
N ASN A 400 -18.92 -20.90 -40.93
CA ASN A 400 -17.67 -20.32 -41.40
C ASN A 400 -17.04 -19.56 -40.23
N ILE A 401 -15.84 -19.96 -39.83
CA ILE A 401 -15.11 -19.38 -38.71
C ILE A 401 -13.87 -18.68 -39.26
N THR A 402 -13.78 -17.36 -39.10
CA THR A 402 -12.68 -16.55 -39.66
C THR A 402 -11.93 -15.84 -38.54
N LEU A 403 -10.60 -15.98 -38.51
CA LEU A 403 -9.75 -15.20 -37.63
C LEU A 403 -9.17 -13.99 -38.36
N SER A 404 -9.43 -12.81 -37.82
CA SER A 404 -8.84 -11.56 -38.32
C SER A 404 -7.31 -11.51 -38.10
N LYS A 405 -6.66 -10.56 -38.77
CA LYS A 405 -5.29 -10.17 -38.40
C LYS A 405 -5.34 -9.38 -37.09
N THR A 406 -4.27 -9.44 -36.31
CA THR A 406 -4.16 -8.65 -35.07
C THR A 406 -4.37 -7.17 -35.35
N LEU A 407 -5.38 -6.59 -34.73
CA LEU A 407 -5.72 -5.18 -34.82
C LEU A 407 -4.81 -4.35 -33.92
N ASN A 408 -4.52 -3.12 -34.31
CA ASN A 408 -3.66 -2.17 -33.58
C ASN A 408 -2.22 -2.69 -33.32
N ASP A 409 -1.66 -3.44 -34.26
CA ASP A 409 -0.30 -3.99 -34.21
C ASP A 409 0.57 -3.51 -35.39
N ASP A 410 0.89 -2.22 -35.43
CA ASP A 410 1.65 -1.60 -36.52
C ASP A 410 3.02 -2.21 -36.77
N LYS A 411 3.60 -2.83 -35.73
CA LYS A 411 4.93 -3.46 -35.74
C LYS A 411 4.89 -4.97 -35.97
N ASN A 412 3.68 -5.55 -36.12
CA ASN A 412 3.47 -6.98 -36.29
C ASN A 412 4.16 -7.83 -35.20
N ILE A 413 4.10 -7.36 -33.95
CA ILE A 413 4.74 -8.01 -32.79
C ILE A 413 3.93 -9.24 -32.35
N SER A 414 2.60 -9.16 -32.45
CA SER A 414 1.64 -10.22 -32.12
C SER A 414 1.17 -10.92 -33.39
N TYR A 415 2.13 -11.30 -34.24
CA TYR A 415 1.87 -12.00 -35.49
C TYR A 415 1.36 -13.43 -35.22
N ILE A 416 0.27 -13.80 -35.89
CA ILE A 416 -0.28 -15.17 -35.87
C ILE A 416 -0.18 -15.73 -37.28
N SER A 417 0.46 -16.89 -37.43
CA SER A 417 0.58 -17.56 -38.74
C SER A 417 -0.78 -18.00 -39.28
N ASP A 418 -0.90 -18.10 -40.61
CA ASP A 418 -2.15 -18.55 -41.24
C ASP A 418 -2.45 -20.02 -40.91
N ALA A 419 -1.41 -20.85 -40.72
CA ALA A 419 -1.57 -22.22 -40.24
C ALA A 419 -2.16 -22.28 -38.82
N MET A 420 -1.57 -21.55 -37.87
CA MET A 420 -2.10 -21.46 -36.50
C MET A 420 -3.53 -20.91 -36.48
N SER A 421 -3.82 -19.93 -37.33
CA SER A 421 -5.17 -19.39 -37.52
C SER A 421 -6.17 -20.45 -37.98
N TRP A 422 -5.82 -21.22 -39.02
CA TRP A 422 -6.65 -22.26 -39.59
C TRP A 422 -6.90 -23.40 -38.59
N VAL A 423 -5.85 -23.85 -37.91
CA VAL A 423 -5.90 -24.88 -36.87
C VAL A 423 -6.77 -24.45 -35.70
N SER A 424 -6.59 -23.21 -35.20
CA SER A 424 -7.40 -22.71 -34.08
C SER A 424 -8.87 -22.47 -34.46
N ALA A 425 -9.16 -22.03 -35.68
CA ALA A 425 -10.55 -21.88 -36.15
C ALA A 425 -11.30 -23.22 -36.22
N ALA A 426 -10.58 -24.32 -36.43
CA ALA A 426 -11.12 -25.68 -36.47
C ALA A 426 -10.91 -26.50 -35.18
N ALA A 427 -10.37 -25.90 -34.12
CA ALA A 427 -9.91 -26.60 -32.93
C ALA A 427 -10.97 -27.50 -32.26
N ILE A 428 -12.25 -27.11 -32.29
CA ILE A 428 -13.34 -27.90 -31.68
C ILE A 428 -13.61 -29.22 -32.42
N ALA A 429 -13.29 -29.29 -33.70
CA ALA A 429 -13.47 -30.48 -34.54
C ALA A 429 -12.17 -31.28 -34.68
N ASN A 430 -11.04 -30.58 -34.76
CA ASN A 430 -9.73 -31.17 -35.00
C ASN A 430 -9.29 -32.10 -33.88
N THR A 431 -8.79 -33.27 -34.24
CA THR A 431 -8.27 -34.29 -33.30
C THR A 431 -6.83 -34.68 -33.61
N GLY A 432 -6.22 -34.15 -34.69
CA GLY A 432 -4.88 -34.53 -35.15
C GLY A 432 -4.82 -35.88 -35.86
N TYR A 433 -5.96 -36.56 -36.03
CA TYR A 433 -6.04 -37.84 -36.71
C TYR A 433 -7.24 -37.88 -37.65
N ILE A 434 -7.00 -38.41 -38.85
CA ILE A 434 -8.04 -38.63 -39.86
C ILE A 434 -8.45 -40.11 -39.79
N TYR A 435 -9.75 -40.37 -39.68
CA TYR A 435 -10.29 -41.72 -39.69
C TYR A 435 -10.82 -42.10 -41.07
N GLY A 436 -10.26 -43.16 -41.66
CA GLY A 436 -10.76 -43.76 -42.91
C GLY A 436 -10.32 -43.03 -44.18
N ALA A 437 -11.07 -43.23 -45.27
CA ALA A 437 -10.79 -42.64 -46.59
C ALA A 437 -11.32 -41.20 -46.74
N SER A 438 -12.16 -40.74 -45.81
CA SER A 438 -12.62 -39.36 -45.70
C SER A 438 -11.58 -38.54 -44.97
N SER A 439 -11.10 -37.42 -45.53
CA SER A 439 -10.22 -36.43 -44.89
C SER A 439 -10.91 -35.65 -43.75
N GLN A 440 -11.87 -36.28 -43.07
CA GLN A 440 -12.74 -35.71 -42.05
C GLN A 440 -12.19 -36.02 -40.66
N GLN A 441 -12.08 -34.98 -39.84
CA GLN A 441 -11.81 -35.07 -38.41
C GLN A 441 -13.09 -34.83 -37.63
N THR A 442 -13.33 -35.62 -36.59
CA THR A 442 -14.60 -35.61 -35.84
C THR A 442 -14.35 -35.63 -34.34
N SER A 443 -15.08 -34.79 -33.60
CA SER A 443 -15.05 -34.72 -32.14
C SER A 443 -16.48 -34.69 -31.59
N SER A 444 -16.82 -35.63 -30.71
CA SER A 444 -18.16 -35.73 -30.12
C SER A 444 -18.16 -35.31 -28.65
N TYR A 445 -19.05 -34.38 -28.30
CA TYR A 445 -19.21 -33.88 -26.94
C TYR A 445 -20.58 -34.24 -26.39
N PRO A 446 -20.68 -35.01 -25.28
CA PRO A 446 -21.95 -35.36 -24.67
C PRO A 446 -22.76 -34.14 -24.23
N GLN A 447 -24.09 -34.22 -24.29
CA GLN A 447 -24.99 -33.10 -23.95
C GLN A 447 -24.82 -32.50 -22.55
N LYS A 448 -24.23 -33.27 -21.61
CA LYS A 448 -23.94 -32.81 -20.24
C LYS A 448 -22.68 -31.95 -20.14
N THR A 449 -21.93 -31.81 -21.22
CA THR A 449 -20.75 -30.93 -21.31
C THR A 449 -21.14 -29.58 -21.91
N ILE A 450 -20.37 -28.54 -21.61
CA ILE A 450 -20.61 -27.21 -22.19
C ILE A 450 -20.54 -27.22 -23.72
N TRP A 451 -19.70 -28.09 -24.28
CA TRP A 451 -19.49 -28.20 -25.72
C TRP A 451 -20.54 -29.10 -26.40
N GLY A 452 -21.23 -29.95 -25.65
CA GLY A 452 -22.28 -30.81 -26.18
C GLY A 452 -23.69 -30.28 -25.99
N THR A 453 -23.86 -29.17 -25.27
CA THR A 453 -25.17 -28.64 -24.87
C THR A 453 -26.05 -28.40 -26.10
N PRO A 454 -27.30 -28.92 -26.15
CA PRO A 454 -28.19 -28.73 -27.27
C PRO A 454 -28.48 -27.25 -27.57
N MET A 455 -28.38 -26.85 -28.83
CA MET A 455 -28.66 -25.49 -29.32
C MET A 455 -30.01 -25.38 -30.03
N HIS A 456 -30.69 -26.50 -30.30
CA HIS A 456 -32.06 -26.56 -30.81
C HIS A 456 -32.29 -25.71 -32.08
N GLY A 457 -31.33 -25.73 -33.00
CA GLY A 457 -31.35 -24.99 -34.25
C GLY A 457 -30.84 -23.54 -34.14
N ASN A 458 -30.34 -23.09 -32.99
CA ASN A 458 -29.81 -21.74 -32.83
C ASN A 458 -28.40 -21.58 -33.41
N ALA A 459 -28.33 -21.09 -34.65
CA ALA A 459 -27.08 -20.89 -35.38
C ALA A 459 -26.11 -19.87 -34.71
N SER A 460 -26.62 -18.85 -34.02
CA SER A 460 -25.76 -17.85 -33.36
C SER A 460 -25.06 -18.44 -32.13
N ARG A 461 -25.76 -19.29 -31.36
CA ARG A 461 -25.18 -19.91 -30.17
C ARG A 461 -24.13 -20.96 -30.52
N ILE A 462 -24.38 -21.81 -31.52
CA ILE A 462 -23.37 -22.77 -31.97
C ILE A 462 -22.14 -22.06 -32.54
N GLY A 463 -22.33 -20.95 -33.27
CA GLY A 463 -21.24 -20.12 -33.76
C GLY A 463 -20.40 -19.52 -32.64
N THR A 464 -21.06 -18.94 -31.63
CA THR A 464 -20.38 -18.42 -30.42
C THR A 464 -19.56 -19.51 -29.74
N GLN A 465 -20.12 -20.71 -29.63
CA GLN A 465 -19.45 -21.84 -28.98
C GLN A 465 -18.20 -22.28 -29.74
N ILE A 466 -18.28 -22.41 -31.07
CA ILE A 466 -17.14 -22.76 -31.92
C ILE A 466 -16.05 -21.68 -31.81
N THR A 467 -16.43 -20.39 -31.88
CA THR A 467 -15.46 -19.30 -31.74
C THR A 467 -14.85 -19.19 -30.35
N ALA A 468 -15.61 -19.48 -29.31
CA ALA A 468 -15.10 -19.48 -27.95
C ALA A 468 -14.00 -20.54 -27.82
N PHE A 469 -14.27 -21.75 -28.31
CA PHE A 469 -13.30 -22.84 -28.31
C PHE A 469 -12.02 -22.47 -29.06
N GLY A 470 -12.15 -21.96 -30.29
CA GLY A 470 -11.01 -21.59 -31.13
C GLY A 470 -10.21 -20.40 -30.58
N LEU A 471 -10.88 -19.37 -30.06
CA LEU A 471 -10.19 -18.19 -29.53
C LEU A 471 -9.54 -18.45 -28.17
N THR A 472 -10.14 -19.31 -27.33
CA THR A 472 -9.48 -19.82 -26.13
C THR A 472 -8.20 -20.58 -26.47
N SER A 473 -8.21 -21.37 -27.55
CA SER A 473 -7.01 -22.06 -28.01
C SER A 473 -5.83 -21.10 -28.18
N LEU A 474 -6.09 -19.95 -28.79
CA LEU A 474 -5.10 -18.89 -28.99
C LEU A 474 -4.77 -18.13 -27.71
N SER A 475 -5.74 -17.89 -26.83
CA SER A 475 -5.48 -17.21 -25.54
C SER A 475 -4.57 -18.04 -24.63
N LEU A 476 -4.71 -19.37 -24.65
CA LEU A 476 -3.83 -20.28 -23.92
C LEU A 476 -2.47 -20.44 -24.59
N ALA A 477 -2.42 -20.49 -25.92
CA ALA A 477 -1.14 -20.43 -26.62
C ALA A 477 -0.38 -19.16 -26.22
N ALA A 478 -1.05 -18.00 -26.16
CA ALA A 478 -0.46 -16.75 -25.69
C ALA A 478 0.02 -16.81 -24.21
N ALA A 479 -0.52 -17.69 -23.39
CA ALA A 479 -0.09 -17.87 -22.00
C ALA A 479 1.09 -18.83 -21.84
N PHE A 480 1.12 -19.90 -22.64
CA PHE A 480 2.06 -21.00 -22.46
C PHE A 480 3.25 -20.97 -23.44
N ASN A 481 3.13 -20.26 -24.55
CA ASN A 481 4.18 -20.15 -25.54
C ASN A 481 5.45 -19.48 -24.99
N PRO A 482 6.60 -19.70 -25.64
CA PRO A 482 7.79 -18.91 -25.40
C PRO A 482 7.49 -17.42 -25.62
N SER A 483 8.19 -16.55 -24.90
CA SER A 483 8.00 -15.11 -24.99
C SER A 483 9.17 -14.49 -25.75
N ILE A 484 8.87 -13.59 -26.68
CA ILE A 484 9.83 -12.76 -27.40
C ILE A 484 9.93 -11.38 -26.73
N SER A 485 11.14 -10.80 -26.73
CA SER A 485 11.38 -9.47 -26.19
C SER A 485 11.33 -8.42 -27.29
N HIS A 486 10.70 -7.28 -26.99
CA HIS A 486 10.70 -6.14 -27.90
C HIS A 486 10.78 -4.81 -27.12
N PRO A 487 11.29 -3.73 -27.75
CA PRO A 487 11.40 -2.44 -27.08
C PRO A 487 10.02 -1.78 -26.92
N GLY A 488 9.64 -1.47 -25.69
CA GLY A 488 8.35 -0.91 -25.33
C GLY A 488 8.34 -0.20 -23.97
N LEU A 489 7.17 -0.11 -23.35
CA LEU A 489 6.98 0.49 -22.04
C LEU A 489 6.81 -0.61 -21.00
N GLU A 490 7.88 -0.87 -20.25
CA GLU A 490 7.93 -1.96 -19.29
C GLU A 490 7.19 -1.63 -17.99
N PRO A 491 6.22 -2.48 -17.57
CA PRO A 491 5.49 -2.27 -16.33
C PRO A 491 6.34 -2.63 -15.11
N HIS A 492 6.38 -1.73 -14.12
CA HIS A 492 7.08 -1.88 -12.86
C HIS A 492 6.13 -1.67 -11.68
N THR A 493 6.39 -2.36 -10.58
CA THR A 493 5.69 -2.07 -9.32
C THR A 493 6.13 -0.71 -8.79
N GLY A 494 5.15 0.13 -8.47
CA GLY A 494 5.38 1.37 -7.73
C GLY A 494 4.95 1.25 -6.28
N PHE A 495 5.00 2.38 -5.57
CA PHE A 495 4.52 2.47 -4.19
C PHE A 495 3.27 3.36 -4.15
N ALA A 496 2.24 2.95 -3.41
CA ALA A 496 1.07 3.78 -3.14
C ALA A 496 1.06 4.17 -1.65
N LEU A 497 0.66 5.41 -1.34
CA LEU A 497 0.53 5.86 0.04
C LEU A 497 -0.74 5.25 0.63
N SER A 498 -0.58 4.30 1.55
CA SER A 498 -1.68 3.73 2.32
C SER A 498 -1.82 4.44 3.67
N ILE A 499 -3.02 4.93 3.96
CA ILE A 499 -3.34 5.56 5.25
C ILE A 499 -4.14 4.57 6.10
N ASN A 500 -3.42 3.58 6.65
CA ASN A 500 -3.98 2.49 7.46
C ASN A 500 -4.83 2.99 8.64
N HIS A 501 -4.46 4.14 9.24
CA HIS A 501 -5.10 4.68 10.44
C HIS A 501 -5.55 6.13 10.28
N SER A 502 -6.37 6.39 9.25
CA SER A 502 -6.88 7.73 8.92
C SER A 502 -7.53 8.47 10.10
N PHE A 503 -8.28 7.76 10.94
CA PHE A 503 -8.92 8.35 12.13
C PHE A 503 -7.89 8.84 13.16
N PHE A 504 -6.92 7.98 13.54
CA PHE A 504 -5.89 8.33 14.52
C PHE A 504 -5.00 9.46 14.01
N PHE A 505 -4.66 9.44 12.72
CA PHE A 505 -3.92 10.51 12.07
C PHE A 505 -4.63 11.87 12.21
N LEU A 506 -5.89 11.97 11.77
CA LEU A 506 -6.66 13.21 11.85
C LEU A 506 -6.88 13.66 13.30
N LEU A 507 -7.12 12.71 14.20
CA LEU A 507 -7.30 12.98 15.63
C LEU A 507 -6.05 13.62 16.23
N ILE A 508 -4.86 13.08 16.00
CA ILE A 508 -3.61 13.63 16.54
C ILE A 508 -3.33 15.02 15.96
N VAL A 509 -3.42 15.17 14.63
CA VAL A 509 -3.12 16.43 13.94
C VAL A 509 -4.07 17.57 14.36
N PHE A 510 -5.33 17.25 14.68
CA PHE A 510 -6.31 18.22 15.19
C PHE A 510 -6.17 18.49 16.69
N LEU A 511 -5.91 17.45 17.49
CA LEU A 511 -5.83 17.57 18.95
C LEU A 511 -4.62 18.40 19.40
N ILE A 512 -3.49 18.30 18.71
CA ILE A 512 -2.28 19.08 19.00
C ILE A 512 -2.55 20.60 19.06
N PRO A 513 -3.02 21.25 17.98
CA PRO A 513 -3.29 22.68 18.00
C PRO A 513 -4.47 23.02 18.91
N LEU A 514 -5.46 22.14 19.07
CA LEU A 514 -6.59 22.37 19.98
C LEU A 514 -6.13 22.45 21.45
N VAL A 515 -5.35 21.46 21.90
CA VAL A 515 -4.83 21.42 23.27
C VAL A 515 -3.88 22.58 23.51
N GLN A 516 -3.00 22.90 22.55
CA GLN A 516 -2.13 24.07 22.65
C GLN A 516 -2.94 25.36 22.79
N PHE A 517 -4.01 25.54 22.01
CA PHE A 517 -4.89 26.71 22.10
C PHE A 517 -5.55 26.83 23.47
N VAL A 518 -6.12 25.74 23.98
CA VAL A 518 -6.74 25.71 25.31
C VAL A 518 -5.71 26.04 26.39
N MET A 519 -4.49 25.50 26.30
CA MET A 519 -3.41 25.81 27.23
C MET A 519 -2.96 27.27 27.14
N CYS A 520 -2.84 27.86 25.95
CA CYS A 520 -2.59 29.30 25.76
C CYS A 520 -3.62 30.12 26.54
N PHE A 521 -4.90 29.78 26.39
CA PHE A 521 -6.00 30.50 27.02
C PHE A 521 -6.00 30.35 28.55
N VAL A 522 -5.86 29.12 29.05
CA VAL A 522 -5.81 28.83 30.49
C VAL A 522 -4.63 29.56 31.15
N VAL A 523 -3.44 29.49 30.54
CA VAL A 523 -2.25 30.17 31.06
C VAL A 523 -2.40 31.69 31.00
N ALA A 524 -3.00 32.25 29.94
CA ALA A 524 -3.25 33.69 29.87
C ALA A 524 -4.23 34.17 30.95
N VAL A 525 -5.34 33.43 31.17
CA VAL A 525 -6.31 33.75 32.23
C VAL A 525 -5.67 33.63 33.61
N TRP A 526 -4.91 32.56 33.85
CA TRP A 526 -4.29 32.31 35.14
C TRP A 526 -3.18 33.32 35.44
N SER A 527 -2.32 33.62 34.47
CA SER A 527 -1.22 34.58 34.60
C SER A 527 -1.70 36.02 34.73
N ASN A 528 -2.86 36.37 34.14
CA ASN A 528 -3.45 37.72 34.28
C ASN A 528 -3.94 38.05 35.71
N SER A 529 -4.06 37.04 36.59
CA SER A 529 -4.41 37.26 37.99
C SER A 529 -3.29 37.93 38.81
N VAL A 530 -2.06 37.94 38.27
CA VAL A 530 -0.84 38.38 38.94
C VAL A 530 -0.02 39.27 37.99
N GLN A 531 0.79 40.18 38.52
CA GLN A 531 1.78 40.86 37.68
C GLN A 531 2.88 39.88 37.26
N VAL A 532 2.95 39.62 35.95
CA VAL A 532 4.03 38.85 35.33
C VAL A 532 5.26 39.75 35.27
N GLY A 533 6.33 39.36 35.95
CA GLY A 533 7.62 40.07 35.87
C GLY A 533 8.34 39.72 34.57
N ASP A 534 9.15 40.64 34.06
CA ASP A 534 9.96 40.42 32.87
C ASP A 534 11.00 39.30 33.10
N ASP A 535 11.28 38.53 32.05
CA ASP A 535 12.25 37.42 32.10
C ASP A 535 13.71 37.90 32.13
N ALA A 536 13.95 39.21 32.20
CA ALA A 536 15.28 39.80 32.27
C ALA A 536 15.97 39.46 33.60
N TYR A 537 17.19 38.90 33.52
CA TYR A 537 17.98 38.52 34.69
C TYR A 537 18.17 39.65 35.71
N ILE A 538 18.31 40.88 35.22
CA ILE A 538 18.51 42.07 36.05
C ILE A 538 17.25 42.37 36.86
N GLU A 539 16.08 42.37 36.23
CA GLU A 539 14.82 42.66 36.92
C GLU A 539 14.45 41.55 37.91
N MET A 540 14.69 40.29 37.54
CA MET A 540 14.55 39.16 38.44
C MET A 540 15.49 39.28 39.66
N SER A 541 16.74 39.72 39.45
CA SER A 541 17.69 39.94 40.55
C SER A 541 17.27 41.07 41.49
N LEU A 542 16.66 42.14 40.96
CA LEU A 542 16.10 43.23 41.75
C LEU A 542 14.91 42.77 42.59
N LEU A 543 14.09 41.86 42.05
CA LEU A 543 12.93 41.30 42.73
C LEU A 543 13.34 40.31 43.85
N LEU A 544 14.46 39.61 43.69
CA LEU A 544 15.02 38.69 44.69
C LEU A 544 15.91 39.37 45.75
N ARG A 545 16.35 40.61 45.52
CA ARG A 545 17.27 41.35 46.40
C ARG A 545 16.89 41.34 47.90
N PRO A 546 15.62 41.57 48.31
CA PRO A 546 15.26 41.55 49.73
C PRO A 546 15.48 40.18 50.40
N ILE A 547 15.29 39.09 49.64
CA ILE A 547 15.55 37.73 50.11
C ILE A 547 17.06 37.49 50.21
N ALA A 548 17.83 37.95 49.22
CA ALA A 548 19.28 37.82 49.20
C ALA A 548 19.94 38.57 50.37
N ASP A 549 19.50 39.81 50.63
CA ASP A 549 20.01 40.63 51.74
C ASP A 549 19.67 39.99 53.10
N ALA A 550 18.48 39.41 53.25
CA ALA A 550 18.09 38.68 54.46
C ALA A 550 18.91 37.39 54.68
N LEU A 551 19.20 36.64 53.62
CA LEU A 551 20.06 35.45 53.69
C LEU A 551 21.54 35.79 53.94
N PHE A 552 21.99 36.92 53.39
CA PHE A 552 23.33 37.45 53.64
C PHE A 552 23.51 37.80 55.12
N GLY A 553 22.51 38.43 55.74
CA GLY A 553 22.52 38.74 57.18
C GLY A 553 22.61 37.53 58.12
N VAL A 554 22.19 36.34 57.67
CA VAL A 554 22.23 35.10 58.48
C VAL A 554 23.56 34.34 58.35
N SER A 555 24.29 34.51 57.24
CA SER A 555 25.42 33.64 56.89
C SER A 555 26.69 34.37 56.49
N GLY A 556 26.65 35.71 56.36
CA GLY A 556 27.74 36.50 55.79
C GLY A 556 27.99 36.22 54.31
N GLY A 557 27.03 35.61 53.59
CA GLY A 557 27.16 35.26 52.18
C GLY A 557 27.89 33.94 51.89
N VAL A 558 28.12 33.10 52.90
CA VAL A 558 28.81 31.80 52.75
C VAL A 558 27.80 30.65 52.87
N ASP A 559 27.90 29.64 52.00
CA ASP A 559 27.04 28.43 52.02
C ASP A 559 27.38 27.52 53.22
N ASN A 560 26.96 27.95 54.41
CA ASN A 560 27.16 27.26 55.67
C ASN A 560 25.88 26.50 56.10
N ARG A 561 25.97 25.64 57.13
CA ARG A 561 24.81 24.90 57.66
C ARG A 561 23.64 25.84 58.02
N ALA A 562 23.94 27.00 58.58
CA ALA A 562 22.97 28.05 58.89
C ALA A 562 22.27 28.61 57.63
N PHE A 563 22.99 28.77 56.52
CA PHE A 563 22.43 29.21 55.24
C PHE A 563 21.47 28.16 54.65
N ARG A 564 21.89 26.87 54.65
CA ARG A 564 21.05 25.76 54.17
C ARG A 564 19.79 25.55 55.01
N GLU A 565 19.88 25.79 56.32
CA GLU A 565 18.72 25.74 57.21
C GLU A 565 17.81 26.96 57.01
N ALA A 566 18.35 28.15 56.81
CA ALA A 566 17.58 29.34 56.48
C ALA A 566 16.82 29.16 55.14
N LYS A 567 17.49 28.62 54.10
CA LYS A 567 16.88 28.30 52.80
C LYS A 567 15.76 27.23 52.90
N LYS A 568 15.70 26.47 54.00
CA LYS A 568 14.65 25.46 54.26
C LYS A 568 13.50 25.97 55.15
N ARG A 569 13.72 27.00 55.96
CA ARG A 569 12.75 27.50 56.94
C ARG A 569 12.03 28.76 56.46
N VAL A 570 12.70 29.60 55.68
CA VAL A 570 12.12 30.85 55.17
C VAL A 570 11.07 30.53 54.11
N LEU A 571 9.84 30.96 54.36
CA LEU A 571 8.75 30.82 53.43
C LEU A 571 8.49 32.14 52.73
N VAL A 572 8.38 32.10 51.41
CA VAL A 572 8.10 33.26 50.57
C VAL A 572 6.79 33.08 49.82
N ARG A 573 6.08 34.19 49.63
CA ARG A 573 4.91 34.27 48.76
C ARG A 573 5.02 35.48 47.87
N TYR A 574 4.67 35.32 46.60
CA TYR A 574 4.56 36.46 45.71
C TYR A 574 3.23 37.16 45.97
N GLU A 575 3.25 38.41 46.43
CA GLU A 575 2.05 39.18 46.75
C GLU A 575 2.22 40.67 46.51
N ARG A 576 1.11 41.40 46.54
CA ARG A 576 1.09 42.84 46.34
C ARG A 576 1.33 43.55 47.67
N GLY A 577 2.42 44.29 47.76
CA GLY A 577 2.81 45.11 48.90
C GLY A 577 1.87 46.29 49.14
N VAL A 578 2.00 46.91 50.32
CA VAL A 578 1.21 48.07 50.77
C VAL A 578 1.46 49.31 49.89
N ASP A 579 2.65 49.39 49.29
CA ASP A 579 3.06 50.38 48.30
C ASP A 579 2.46 50.14 46.89
N GLY A 580 1.66 49.07 46.75
CA GLY A 580 1.00 48.69 45.51
C GLY A 580 1.89 47.97 44.51
N ARG A 581 3.18 47.74 44.83
CA ARG A 581 4.15 46.98 44.01
C ARG A 581 4.06 45.49 44.30
N TRP A 582 4.41 44.66 43.33
CA TRP A 582 4.48 43.22 43.52
C TRP A 582 5.89 42.79 43.94
N GLY A 583 5.99 41.87 44.89
CA GLY A 583 7.27 41.37 45.39
C GLY A 583 7.10 40.12 46.25
N PHE A 584 8.20 39.59 46.76
CA PHE A 584 8.17 38.45 47.67
C PHE A 584 8.03 38.91 49.12
N ALA A 585 6.96 38.52 49.78
CA ALA A 585 6.81 38.64 51.22
C ALA A 585 7.41 37.41 51.91
N MET A 586 8.33 37.66 52.86
CA MET A 586 8.95 36.63 53.70
C MET A 586 8.12 36.41 54.97
N SER A 587 8.01 35.16 55.41
CA SER A 587 7.24 34.72 56.58
C SER A 587 7.93 33.59 57.34
#